data_AF-A0A2G8T3W0-F1
#
_entry.id   AF-A0A2G8T3W0-F1
#
_cell.length_a   1.000
_cell.length_b   1.000
_cell.length_c   1.000
_cell.angle_alpha   90.00
_cell.angle_beta   90.00
_cell.angle_gamma   90.00
#
_symmetry.space_group_name_H-M   'P 1'
#
loop_
_entity.id
_entity.type
_entity.pdbx_description
1 polymer ?
#
loop_
_entity_poly.entity_id
_entity_poly.type
_entity_poly.pdbx_seq_one_letter_code
_entity_poly.pdbx_strand_id
1 'polypeptide(L)'
;MIILYSHLRRRALAAALLAALAGCGAVTLQPLDATVTKSESVADAERKLVQTARDRAQAEAAFAASEQVCHAKFFVNNCLDKAREKRRDALVGLRAIEVEADRFKRQAKVDERDRDLAKAEADFQAEEARMAATPLPVGAQEPGPALSTAPKPAVARNRAAGQAAKLKQRDADDQAGAAKRAANVQAFEKRKRNSAQRQKEIAEKKKQRVSEAEGQ
;
A
#
# COMPACT_ATOMS: atom_id res chain seq x y z
N MET A 1 14.41 -18.59 -73.90
CA MET A 1 13.26 -17.87 -73.31
C MET A 1 12.57 -18.59 -72.13
N ILE A 2 12.78 -19.90 -71.92
CA ILE A 2 12.10 -20.67 -70.84
C ILE A 2 12.77 -20.49 -69.47
N ILE A 3 14.08 -20.24 -69.42
CA ILE A 3 14.86 -20.16 -68.17
C ILE A 3 14.57 -18.87 -67.38
N LEU A 4 14.30 -17.73 -68.01
CA LEU A 4 13.98 -16.48 -67.30
C LEU A 4 12.60 -16.53 -66.59
N TYR A 5 11.66 -17.31 -67.12
CA TYR A 5 10.30 -17.40 -66.59
C TYR A 5 10.24 -18.20 -65.28
N SER A 6 11.15 -19.17 -65.10
CA SER A 6 11.23 -19.98 -63.88
C SER A 6 11.85 -19.20 -62.70
N HIS A 7 12.81 -18.31 -62.97
CA HIS A 7 13.40 -17.44 -61.95
C HIS A 7 12.44 -16.34 -61.49
N LEU A 8 11.62 -15.79 -62.40
CA LEU A 8 10.57 -14.84 -62.02
C LEU A 8 9.49 -15.49 -61.14
N ARG A 9 9.04 -16.71 -61.48
CA ARG A 9 8.07 -17.46 -60.66
C ARG A 9 8.61 -17.87 -59.29
N ARG A 10 9.88 -18.27 -59.20
CA ARG A 10 10.54 -18.61 -57.92
C ARG A 10 10.73 -17.38 -57.02
N ARG A 11 11.02 -16.21 -57.58
CA ARG A 11 11.12 -14.95 -56.82
C ARG A 11 9.76 -14.46 -56.32
N ALA A 12 8.70 -14.61 -57.11
CA ALA A 12 7.33 -14.25 -56.70
C ALA A 12 6.82 -15.13 -55.54
N LEU A 13 7.13 -16.44 -55.55
CA LEU A 13 6.75 -17.35 -54.46
C LEU A 13 7.52 -17.06 -53.16
N ALA A 14 8.80 -16.68 -53.23
CA ALA A 14 9.59 -16.32 -52.06
C ALA A 14 9.10 -15.02 -51.39
N ALA A 15 8.65 -14.03 -52.19
CA ALA A 15 8.09 -12.79 -51.67
C ALA A 15 6.72 -13.00 -50.99
N ALA A 16 5.90 -13.94 -51.50
CA ALA A 16 4.60 -14.27 -50.91
C ALA A 16 4.73 -15.01 -49.57
N LEU A 17 5.75 -15.86 -49.40
CA LEU A 17 6.01 -16.59 -48.15
C LEU A 17 6.52 -15.67 -47.03
N LEU A 18 7.28 -14.62 -47.34
CA LEU A 18 7.74 -13.63 -46.36
C LEU A 18 6.61 -12.69 -45.88
N ALA A 19 5.60 -12.43 -46.73
CA ALA A 19 4.45 -11.61 -46.34
C ALA A 19 3.46 -12.33 -45.42
N ALA A 20 3.39 -13.67 -45.47
CA ALA A 20 2.48 -14.47 -44.63
C ALA A 20 2.94 -14.62 -43.17
N LEU A 21 4.24 -14.45 -42.89
CA LEU A 21 4.80 -14.54 -41.53
C LEU A 21 4.68 -13.23 -40.72
N ALA A 22 4.32 -12.12 -41.35
CA ALA A 22 4.14 -10.82 -40.68
C ALA A 22 2.71 -10.60 -40.12
N GLY A 23 1.78 -11.54 -40.33
CA GLY A 23 0.37 -11.41 -39.94
C GLY A 23 -0.01 -11.90 -38.54
N CYS A 24 0.88 -12.59 -37.82
CA CYS A 24 0.63 -13.05 -36.46
C CYS A 24 1.41 -12.19 -35.46
N GLY A 25 0.84 -11.08 -34.99
CA GLY A 25 1.52 -10.28 -33.97
C GLY A 25 0.83 -9.02 -33.44
N ALA A 26 -0.33 -8.63 -33.98
CA ALA A 26 -1.09 -7.52 -33.41
C ALA A 26 -2.29 -8.04 -32.61
N VAL A 27 -2.01 -8.69 -31.46
CA VAL A 27 -2.97 -8.61 -30.36
C VAL A 27 -2.90 -7.17 -29.91
N THR A 28 -3.84 -6.35 -30.39
CA THR A 28 -4.11 -5.05 -29.79
C THR A 28 -4.59 -5.35 -28.37
N LEU A 29 -3.67 -5.29 -27.40
CA LEU A 29 -4.00 -5.13 -25.99
C LEU A 29 -4.74 -3.80 -25.91
N GLN A 30 -6.07 -3.84 -26.06
CA GLN A 30 -6.90 -2.72 -25.65
C GLN A 30 -6.63 -2.55 -24.16
N PRO A 31 -6.09 -1.39 -23.72
CA PRO A 31 -6.09 -1.11 -22.29
C PRO A 31 -7.56 -1.13 -21.89
N LEU A 32 -7.91 -2.08 -21.01
CA LEU A 32 -9.14 -2.01 -20.23
C LEU A 32 -8.95 -0.83 -19.28
N ASP A 33 -9.04 0.38 -19.82
CA ASP A 33 -9.19 1.59 -19.05
C ASP A 33 -10.61 1.54 -18.49
N ALA A 34 -10.80 0.75 -17.44
CA ALA A 34 -11.89 0.97 -16.51
C ALA A 34 -11.71 2.42 -16.05
N THR A 35 -12.53 3.32 -16.58
CA THR A 35 -12.51 4.74 -16.24
C THR A 35 -12.94 4.88 -14.79
N VAL A 36 -11.97 4.75 -13.87
CA VAL A 36 -12.22 4.91 -12.44
C VAL A 36 -12.64 6.35 -12.20
N THR A 37 -13.87 6.55 -11.76
CA THR A 37 -14.38 7.87 -11.40
C THR A 37 -13.61 8.38 -10.19
N LYS A 38 -13.09 9.60 -10.30
CA LYS A 38 -12.37 10.24 -9.19
C LYS A 38 -13.30 10.52 -8.01
N SER A 39 -12.77 10.44 -6.80
CA SER A 39 -13.47 10.76 -5.56
C SER A 39 -13.51 12.26 -5.35
N GLU A 40 -14.67 12.79 -4.98
CA GLU A 40 -14.88 14.24 -4.79
C GLU A 40 -14.81 14.65 -3.31
N SER A 41 -14.96 13.70 -2.40
CA SER A 41 -14.91 13.92 -0.96
C SER A 41 -14.44 12.67 -0.21
N VAL A 42 -14.01 12.83 1.05
CA VAL A 42 -13.60 11.70 1.89
C VAL A 42 -14.75 10.73 2.11
N ALA A 43 -15.97 11.25 2.32
CA ALA A 43 -17.17 10.43 2.46
C ALA A 43 -17.48 9.65 1.17
N ASP A 44 -17.25 10.25 0.00
CA ASP A 44 -17.40 9.56 -1.28
C ASP A 44 -16.37 8.43 -1.45
N ALA A 45 -15.10 8.71 -1.17
CA ALA A 45 -14.05 7.70 -1.18
C ALA A 45 -14.37 6.53 -0.23
N GLU A 46 -14.91 6.81 0.96
CA GLU A 46 -15.35 5.77 1.90
C GLU A 46 -16.51 4.93 1.38
N ARG A 47 -17.51 5.55 0.77
CA ARG A 47 -18.61 4.82 0.13
C ARG A 47 -18.09 3.90 -0.98
N LYS A 48 -17.16 4.38 -1.82
CA LYS A 48 -16.53 3.57 -2.87
C LYS A 48 -15.81 2.37 -2.26
N LEU A 49 -15.00 2.55 -1.22
CA LEU A 49 -14.31 1.44 -0.55
C LEU A 49 -15.28 0.40 0.03
N VAL A 50 -16.38 0.84 0.67
CA VAL A 50 -17.41 -0.07 1.19
C VAL A 50 -18.09 -0.83 0.06
N GLN A 51 -18.44 -0.15 -1.03
CA GLN A 51 -19.07 -0.78 -2.19
C GLN A 51 -18.12 -1.79 -2.84
N THR A 52 -16.87 -1.40 -3.08
CA THR A 52 -15.85 -2.28 -3.67
C THR A 52 -15.57 -3.51 -2.81
N ALA A 53 -15.61 -3.39 -1.48
CA ALA A 53 -15.49 -4.54 -0.59
C ALA A 53 -16.66 -5.54 -0.76
N ARG A 54 -17.89 -5.03 -0.96
CA ARG A 54 -19.06 -5.87 -1.27
C ARG A 54 -18.91 -6.54 -2.63
N ASP A 55 -18.53 -5.78 -3.64
CA ASP A 55 -18.37 -6.28 -5.01
C ASP A 55 -17.25 -7.34 -5.08
N ARG A 56 -16.18 -7.16 -4.30
CA ARG A 56 -15.12 -8.14 -4.15
C ARG A 56 -15.65 -9.45 -3.57
N ALA A 57 -16.41 -9.38 -2.48
CA ALA A 57 -17.02 -10.55 -1.86
C ALA A 57 -17.99 -11.26 -2.83
N GLN A 58 -18.74 -10.49 -3.63
CA GLN A 58 -19.61 -11.04 -4.67
C GLN A 58 -18.82 -11.75 -5.77
N ALA A 59 -17.72 -11.15 -6.26
CA ALA A 59 -16.87 -11.77 -7.28
C ALA A 59 -16.20 -13.06 -6.78
N GLU A 60 -15.78 -13.09 -5.51
CA GLU A 60 -15.23 -14.29 -4.88
C GLU A 60 -16.31 -15.37 -4.67
N ALA A 61 -17.53 -15.00 -4.25
CA ALA A 61 -18.66 -15.92 -4.14
C ALA A 61 -19.07 -16.50 -5.50
N ALA A 62 -19.11 -15.68 -6.55
CA ALA A 62 -19.42 -16.12 -7.92
C ALA A 62 -18.38 -17.11 -8.45
N PHE A 63 -17.10 -16.89 -8.12
CA PHE A 63 -16.05 -17.85 -8.44
C PHE A 63 -16.21 -19.16 -7.68
N ALA A 64 -16.44 -19.11 -6.36
CA ALA A 64 -16.66 -20.31 -5.56
C ALA A 64 -17.87 -21.13 -6.03
N ALA A 65 -18.97 -20.47 -6.41
CA ALA A 65 -20.12 -21.12 -7.04
C ALA A 65 -19.76 -21.75 -8.39
N SER A 66 -18.94 -21.06 -9.20
CA SER A 66 -18.46 -21.58 -10.48
C SER A 66 -17.56 -22.80 -10.30
N GLU A 67 -16.75 -22.86 -9.24
CA GLU A 67 -15.90 -24.02 -8.94
C GLU A 67 -16.75 -25.28 -8.73
N GLN A 68 -17.80 -25.19 -7.92
CA GLN A 68 -18.73 -26.31 -7.69
C GLN A 68 -19.34 -26.83 -8.99
N VAL A 69 -19.80 -25.91 -9.86
CA VAL A 69 -20.37 -26.26 -11.17
C VAL A 69 -19.32 -26.83 -12.12
N CYS A 70 -18.11 -26.28 -12.14
CA CYS A 70 -17.04 -26.74 -13.03
C CYS A 70 -16.56 -28.14 -12.69
N HIS A 71 -16.53 -28.52 -11.41
CA HIS A 71 -16.16 -29.88 -10.99
C HIS A 71 -17.14 -30.95 -11.44
N ALA A 72 -18.39 -30.59 -11.76
CA ALA A 72 -19.38 -31.52 -12.32
C ALA A 72 -19.27 -31.71 -13.84
N LYS A 73 -18.39 -30.97 -14.54
CA LYS A 73 -18.25 -31.02 -16.00
C LYS A 73 -17.11 -31.93 -16.43
N PHE A 74 -17.21 -32.51 -17.62
CA PHE A 74 -16.11 -33.31 -18.19
C PHE A 74 -14.84 -32.47 -18.45
N PHE A 75 -15.00 -31.25 -18.98
CA PHE A 75 -13.89 -30.32 -19.24
C PHE A 75 -13.66 -29.36 -18.05
N VAL A 76 -13.38 -29.91 -16.87
CA VAL A 76 -13.19 -29.13 -15.62
C VAL A 76 -12.16 -28.01 -15.79
N ASN A 77 -10.99 -28.32 -16.36
CA ASN A 77 -9.90 -27.35 -16.49
C ASN A 77 -10.29 -26.12 -17.31
N ASN A 78 -10.87 -26.33 -18.50
CA ASN A 78 -11.33 -25.22 -19.35
C ASN A 78 -12.41 -24.37 -18.67
N CYS A 79 -13.31 -25.02 -17.93
CA CYS A 79 -14.35 -24.33 -17.16
C CYS A 79 -13.73 -23.46 -16.05
N LEU A 80 -12.80 -24.04 -15.27
CA LEU A 80 -12.12 -23.34 -14.18
C LEU A 80 -11.24 -22.20 -14.70
N ASP A 81 -10.58 -22.35 -15.85
CA ASP A 81 -9.80 -21.29 -16.47
C ASP A 81 -10.70 -20.10 -16.81
N LYS A 82 -11.84 -20.34 -17.48
CA LYS A 82 -12.82 -19.29 -17.77
C LYS A 82 -13.36 -18.63 -16.50
N ALA A 83 -13.58 -19.39 -15.43
CA ALA A 83 -14.02 -18.83 -14.15
C ALA A 83 -12.93 -17.97 -13.50
N ARG A 84 -11.66 -18.42 -13.55
CA ARG A 84 -10.49 -17.67 -13.06
C ARG A 84 -10.29 -16.36 -13.81
N GLU A 85 -10.41 -16.39 -15.14
CA GLU A 85 -10.29 -15.20 -15.97
C GLU A 85 -11.36 -14.17 -15.63
N LYS A 86 -12.64 -14.59 -15.52
CA LYS A 86 -13.73 -13.70 -15.07
C LYS A 86 -13.47 -13.11 -13.69
N ARG A 87 -12.99 -13.91 -12.74
CA ARG A 87 -12.61 -13.44 -11.41
C ARG A 87 -11.49 -12.43 -11.48
N ARG A 88 -10.43 -12.70 -12.26
CA ARG A 88 -9.29 -11.80 -12.43
C ARG A 88 -9.77 -10.45 -12.95
N ASP A 89 -10.55 -10.43 -14.03
CA ASP A 89 -11.00 -9.19 -14.66
C ASP A 89 -11.87 -8.35 -13.71
N ALA A 90 -12.78 -9.00 -12.97
CA ALA A 90 -13.56 -8.33 -11.93
C ALA A 90 -12.66 -7.72 -10.85
N LEU A 91 -11.71 -8.49 -10.31
CA LEU A 91 -10.82 -8.01 -9.25
C LEU A 91 -9.85 -6.91 -9.69
N VAL A 92 -9.43 -6.90 -10.97
CA VAL A 92 -8.56 -5.85 -11.52
C VAL A 92 -9.32 -4.52 -11.56
N GLY A 93 -10.56 -4.50 -12.06
CA GLY A 93 -11.39 -3.30 -12.09
C GLY A 93 -11.66 -2.75 -10.68
N LEU A 94 -12.00 -3.63 -9.73
CA LEU A 94 -12.22 -3.25 -8.33
C LEU A 94 -10.96 -2.67 -7.68
N ARG A 95 -9.79 -3.25 -7.93
CA ARG A 95 -8.52 -2.74 -7.38
C ARG A 95 -8.21 -1.32 -7.84
N ALA A 96 -8.56 -0.97 -9.07
CA ALA A 96 -8.35 0.38 -9.59
C ALA A 96 -9.19 1.41 -8.80
N ILE A 97 -10.42 1.06 -8.43
CA ILE A 97 -11.29 1.89 -7.57
C ILE A 97 -10.73 1.99 -6.14
N GLU A 98 -10.28 0.88 -5.55
CA GLU A 98 -9.67 0.87 -4.21
C GLU A 98 -8.45 1.81 -4.13
N VAL A 99 -7.55 1.70 -5.12
CA VAL A 99 -6.33 2.51 -5.16
C VAL A 99 -6.64 4.00 -5.30
N GLU A 100 -7.62 4.36 -6.13
CA GLU A 100 -8.06 5.75 -6.31
C GLU A 100 -8.61 6.32 -5.00
N ALA A 101 -9.57 5.62 -4.39
CA ALA A 101 -10.23 6.07 -3.16
C ALA A 101 -9.24 6.17 -1.99
N ASP A 102 -8.36 5.18 -1.81
CA ASP A 102 -7.32 5.21 -0.78
C ASP A 102 -6.33 6.36 -1.01
N ARG A 103 -5.93 6.59 -2.26
CA ARG A 103 -5.04 7.70 -2.62
C ARG A 103 -5.69 9.04 -2.25
N PHE A 104 -6.97 9.22 -2.56
CA PHE A 104 -7.71 10.42 -2.20
C PHE A 104 -7.73 10.63 -0.68
N LYS A 105 -8.08 9.60 0.10
CA LYS A 105 -8.10 9.70 1.57
C LYS A 105 -6.73 10.04 2.16
N ARG A 106 -5.66 9.45 1.62
CA ARG A 106 -4.29 9.76 2.05
C ARG A 106 -3.93 11.21 1.75
N GLN A 107 -4.28 11.71 0.56
CA GLN A 107 -4.03 13.10 0.19
C GLN A 107 -4.82 14.06 1.09
N ALA A 108 -6.11 13.82 1.30
CA ALA A 108 -6.96 14.65 2.15
C ALA A 108 -6.40 14.77 3.58
N LYS A 109 -5.87 13.68 4.14
CA LYS A 109 -5.22 13.68 5.46
C LYS A 109 -3.91 14.47 5.48
N VAL A 110 -3.14 14.41 4.40
CA VAL A 110 -1.92 15.22 4.27
C VAL A 110 -2.29 16.70 4.19
N ASP A 111 -3.27 17.05 3.35
CA ASP A 111 -3.75 18.43 3.20
C ASP A 111 -4.30 19.01 4.51
N GLU A 112 -5.03 18.22 5.29
CA GLU A 112 -5.50 18.58 6.63
C GLU A 112 -4.33 18.91 7.56
N ARG A 113 -3.36 17.99 7.66
CA ARG A 113 -2.18 18.19 8.51
C ARG A 113 -1.37 19.41 8.07
N ASP A 114 -1.21 19.62 6.77
CA ASP A 114 -0.42 20.73 6.26
C ASP A 114 -1.10 22.08 6.57
N ARG A 115 -2.44 22.14 6.58
CA ARG A 115 -3.20 23.30 7.08
C ARG A 115 -2.99 23.53 8.57
N ASP A 116 -3.02 22.46 9.38
CA ASP A 116 -2.80 22.56 10.81
C ASP A 116 -1.39 23.05 11.14
N LEU A 117 -0.38 22.58 10.40
CA LEU A 117 0.99 23.05 10.53
C LEU A 117 1.14 24.53 10.14
N ALA A 118 0.53 24.94 9.02
CA ALA A 118 0.55 26.33 8.60
C ALA A 118 -0.12 27.26 9.63
N LYS A 119 -1.22 26.81 10.24
CA LYS A 119 -1.88 27.53 11.32
C LYS A 119 -0.98 27.63 12.56
N ALA A 120 -0.39 26.53 13.00
CA ALA A 120 0.50 26.51 14.16
C ALA A 120 1.72 27.42 13.97
N GLU A 121 2.30 27.45 12.77
CA GLU A 121 3.40 28.36 12.43
C GLU A 121 2.94 29.82 12.49
N ALA A 122 1.78 30.15 11.92
CA ALA A 122 1.25 31.51 11.99
C ALA A 122 0.98 31.97 13.44
N ASP A 123 0.41 31.08 14.27
CA ASP A 123 0.17 31.35 15.69
C ASP A 123 1.50 31.54 16.43
N PHE A 124 2.52 30.74 16.14
CA PHE A 124 3.86 30.86 16.70
C PHE A 124 4.53 32.20 16.34
N GLN A 125 4.51 32.57 15.05
CA GLN A 125 5.05 33.85 14.58
C GLN A 125 4.30 35.05 15.20
N ALA A 126 2.98 34.95 15.37
CA ALA A 126 2.19 35.98 16.02
C ALA A 126 2.54 36.13 17.51
N GLU A 127 2.75 35.02 18.23
CA GLU A 127 3.23 35.01 19.61
C GLU A 127 4.65 35.60 19.72
N GLU A 128 5.58 35.19 18.85
CA GLU A 128 6.93 35.76 18.82
C GLU A 128 6.90 37.27 18.56
N ALA A 129 6.08 37.74 17.62
CA ALA A 129 5.91 39.16 17.34
C ALA A 129 5.31 39.91 18.55
N ARG A 130 4.34 39.34 19.26
CA ARG A 130 3.78 39.91 20.50
C ARG A 130 4.82 40.00 21.61
N MET A 131 5.63 38.98 21.77
CA MET A 131 6.71 38.92 22.76
C MET A 131 7.83 39.91 22.42
N ALA A 132 8.15 40.11 21.14
CA ALA A 132 9.10 41.13 20.69
C ALA A 132 8.55 42.56 20.84
N ALA A 133 7.26 42.77 20.61
CA ALA A 133 6.60 44.08 20.72
C ALA A 133 6.28 44.49 22.17
N THR A 134 6.27 43.54 23.10
CA THR A 134 6.13 43.81 24.53
C THR A 134 7.53 43.80 25.15
N PRO A 135 8.23 44.94 25.25
CA PRO A 135 9.47 44.97 26.01
C PRO A 135 9.13 44.53 27.43
N LEU A 136 9.75 43.42 27.87
CA LEU A 136 9.84 43.12 29.30
C LEU A 136 10.31 44.42 29.98
N PRO A 137 9.69 44.88 31.07
CA PRO A 137 10.24 46.00 31.81
C PRO A 137 11.66 45.62 32.18
N VAL A 138 12.63 46.25 31.51
CA VAL A 138 14.03 46.26 31.92
C VAL A 138 13.99 47.04 33.22
N GLY A 139 13.79 46.30 34.32
CA GLY A 139 13.94 46.85 35.65
C GLY A 139 15.29 47.53 35.67
N ALA A 140 15.30 48.82 36.01
CA ALA A 140 16.50 49.54 36.34
C ALA A 140 17.33 48.62 37.24
N GLN A 141 18.55 48.31 36.79
CA GLN A 141 19.52 47.61 37.60
C GLN A 141 19.93 48.59 38.71
N GLU A 142 19.13 48.70 39.77
CA GLU A 142 19.68 49.08 41.07
C GLU A 142 20.79 48.07 41.40
N PRO A 143 21.88 48.49 42.07
CA PRO A 143 22.96 47.57 42.46
C PRO A 143 22.44 46.57 43.49
N GLY A 144 21.75 45.54 43.01
CA GLY A 144 21.27 44.40 43.77
C GLY A 144 22.38 43.36 43.94
N PRO A 145 22.38 42.61 45.06
CA PRO A 145 23.47 41.72 45.40
C PRO A 145 23.59 40.58 44.37
N ALA A 146 24.84 40.19 44.12
CA ALA A 146 25.34 39.07 43.33
C ALA A 146 24.32 38.12 42.65
N LEU A 147 24.49 37.98 41.33
CA LEU A 147 23.93 36.96 40.44
C LEU A 147 23.50 35.66 41.14
N SER A 148 22.19 35.48 41.38
CA SER A 148 21.64 34.15 41.65
C SER A 148 21.34 33.45 40.32
N THR A 149 22.19 32.51 39.90
CA THR A 149 21.96 31.62 38.75
C THR A 149 20.96 30.49 39.04
N ALA A 150 20.22 30.56 40.16
CA ALA A 150 19.25 29.54 40.54
C ALA A 150 17.86 29.85 39.94
N PRO A 151 17.22 28.91 39.22
CA PRO A 151 15.84 29.09 38.78
C PRO A 151 14.92 29.31 40.00
N LYS A 152 14.02 30.29 39.92
CA LYS A 152 13.04 30.59 40.98
C LYS A 152 12.36 29.28 41.42
N PRO A 153 12.28 28.97 42.73
CA PRO A 153 11.90 27.65 43.24
C PRO A 153 10.53 27.16 42.75
N ALA A 154 9.59 28.08 42.47
CA ALA A 154 8.28 27.75 41.91
C ALA A 154 8.36 27.21 40.46
N VAL A 155 9.22 27.77 39.60
CA VAL A 155 9.36 27.34 38.20
C VAL A 155 10.09 25.99 38.13
N ALA A 156 11.11 25.81 38.97
CA ALA A 156 11.80 24.52 39.11
C ALA A 156 10.84 23.43 39.61
N ARG A 157 9.96 23.74 40.57
CA ARG A 157 8.94 22.82 41.09
C ARG A 157 7.90 22.44 40.04
N ASN A 158 7.41 23.40 39.26
CA ASN A 158 6.44 23.14 38.19
C ASN A 158 7.05 22.28 37.07
N ARG A 159 8.31 22.51 36.70
CA ARG A 159 9.02 21.68 35.72
C ARG A 159 9.25 20.26 36.24
N ALA A 160 9.65 20.10 37.50
CA ALA A 160 9.79 18.79 38.13
C ALA A 160 8.45 18.03 38.20
N ALA A 161 7.35 18.74 38.52
CA ALA A 161 6.02 18.15 38.54
C ALA A 161 5.54 17.71 37.14
N GLY A 162 5.78 18.52 36.10
CA GLY A 162 5.47 18.16 34.72
C GLY A 162 6.27 16.95 34.21
N GLN A 163 7.56 16.87 34.56
CA GLN A 163 8.40 15.71 34.24
C GLN A 163 7.94 14.45 34.97
N ALA A 164 7.59 14.57 36.27
CA ALA A 164 7.07 13.45 37.05
C ALA A 164 5.71 12.95 36.51
N ALA A 165 4.83 13.85 36.08
CA ALA A 165 3.56 13.48 35.45
C ALA A 165 3.79 12.74 34.12
N LYS A 166 4.73 13.22 33.29
CA LYS A 166 5.09 12.58 32.02
C LYS A 166 5.72 11.20 32.23
N LEU A 167 6.55 11.02 33.26
CA LEU A 167 7.10 9.71 33.62
C LEU A 167 6.00 8.74 34.04
N LYS A 168 5.10 9.16 34.94
CA LYS A 168 3.94 8.35 35.36
C LYS A 168 3.05 7.94 34.19
N GLN A 169 2.82 8.85 33.25
CA GLN A 169 2.02 8.55 32.06
C GLN A 169 2.73 7.50 31.17
N ARG A 170 4.04 7.64 30.96
CA ARG A 170 4.82 6.65 30.19
C ARG A 170 4.85 5.29 30.87
N ASP A 171 5.01 5.26 32.20
CA ASP A 171 4.97 4.02 32.97
C ASP A 171 3.59 3.35 32.87
N ALA A 172 2.51 4.13 32.92
CA ALA A 172 1.15 3.63 32.74
C ALA A 172 0.91 3.09 31.32
N ASP A 173 1.35 3.82 30.29
CA ASP A 173 1.27 3.39 28.88
C ASP A 173 2.11 2.12 28.65
N ASP A 174 3.27 2.02 29.29
CA ASP A 174 4.14 0.85 29.22
C ASP A 174 3.54 -0.34 29.93
N GLN A 175 2.92 -0.17 31.09
CA GLN A 175 2.20 -1.25 31.77
C GLN A 175 1.00 -1.70 30.95
N ALA A 176 0.20 -0.77 30.41
CA ALA A 176 -0.93 -1.07 29.55
C ALA A 176 -0.51 -1.78 28.25
N GLY A 177 0.65 -1.43 27.69
CA GLY A 177 1.19 -2.00 26.46
C GLY A 177 1.99 -3.29 26.62
N ALA A 178 2.37 -3.67 27.85
CA ALA A 178 3.32 -4.77 28.10
C ALA A 178 2.83 -6.12 27.54
N ALA A 179 1.56 -6.48 27.80
CA ALA A 179 0.97 -7.72 27.32
C ALA A 179 0.91 -7.77 25.77
N LYS A 180 0.54 -6.64 25.14
CA LYS A 180 0.49 -6.53 23.67
C LYS A 180 1.89 -6.65 23.05
N ARG A 181 2.91 -6.06 23.65
CA ARG A 181 4.30 -6.19 23.19
C ARG A 181 4.80 -7.62 23.31
N ALA A 182 4.54 -8.29 24.45
CA ALA A 182 4.88 -9.69 24.63
C ALA A 182 4.19 -10.59 23.58
N ALA A 183 2.90 -10.37 23.33
CA ALA A 183 2.15 -11.09 22.29
C ALA A 183 2.73 -10.83 20.89
N ASN A 184 3.12 -9.61 20.57
CA ASN A 184 3.73 -9.26 19.29
C ASN A 184 5.08 -9.94 19.08
N VAL A 185 5.92 -10.03 20.12
CA VAL A 185 7.21 -10.75 20.09
C VAL A 185 6.96 -12.23 19.84
N GLN A 186 6.04 -12.85 20.57
CA GLN A 186 5.69 -14.27 20.36
C GLN A 186 5.15 -14.52 18.94
N ALA A 187 4.29 -13.64 18.43
CA ALA A 187 3.76 -13.74 17.08
C ALA A 187 4.85 -13.58 16.02
N PHE A 188 5.82 -12.68 16.23
CA PHE A 188 6.97 -12.52 15.35
C PHE A 188 7.85 -13.77 15.32
N GLU A 189 8.21 -14.33 16.48
CA GLU A 189 9.01 -15.56 16.55
C GLU A 189 8.28 -16.76 15.93
N LYS A 190 6.95 -16.85 16.07
CA LYS A 190 6.14 -17.85 15.35
C LYS A 190 6.22 -17.67 13.84
N ARG A 191 6.06 -16.44 13.33
CA ARG A 191 6.17 -16.14 11.89
C ARG A 191 7.56 -16.48 11.36
N LYS A 192 8.61 -16.18 12.12
CA LYS A 192 10.00 -16.51 11.77
C LYS A 192 10.21 -18.01 11.62
N ARG A 193 9.75 -18.81 12.59
CA ARG A 193 9.80 -20.29 12.53
C ARG A 193 9.02 -20.85 11.35
N ASN A 194 7.78 -20.39 11.16
CA ASN A 194 6.92 -20.85 10.05
C ASN A 194 7.52 -20.51 8.69
N SER A 195 8.11 -19.32 8.53
CA SER A 195 8.80 -18.93 7.29
C SER A 195 9.99 -19.84 7.03
N ALA A 196 10.85 -20.07 8.04
CA ALA A 196 12.01 -20.96 7.91
C ALA A 196 11.60 -22.39 7.52
N GLN A 197 10.52 -22.92 8.11
CA GLN A 197 10.00 -24.24 7.77
C GLN A 197 9.49 -24.29 6.32
N ARG A 198 8.69 -23.30 5.90
CA ARG A 198 8.18 -23.22 4.54
C ARG A 198 9.29 -23.16 3.49
N GLN A 199 10.36 -22.43 3.78
CA GLN A 199 11.53 -22.36 2.89
C GLN A 199 12.21 -23.72 2.74
N LYS A 200 12.35 -24.48 3.84
CA LYS A 200 12.88 -25.85 3.79
C LYS A 200 11.97 -26.76 2.97
N GLU A 201 10.66 -26.73 3.21
CA GLU A 201 9.70 -27.56 2.46
C GLU A 201 9.70 -27.26 0.95
N ILE A 202 9.80 -25.97 0.57
CA ILE A 202 9.90 -25.57 -0.83
C ILE A 202 11.21 -26.08 -1.45
N ALA A 203 12.33 -25.97 -0.73
CA ALA A 203 13.62 -26.46 -1.20
C ALA A 203 13.60 -27.99 -1.41
N GLU A 204 13.04 -28.75 -0.47
CA GLU A 204 12.91 -30.21 -0.60
C GLU A 204 11.98 -30.60 -1.74
N LYS A 205 10.81 -29.96 -1.87
CA LYS A 205 9.90 -30.20 -3.01
C LYS A 205 10.54 -29.86 -4.35
N LYS A 206 11.39 -28.83 -4.42
CA LYS A 206 12.12 -28.49 -5.64
C LYS A 206 13.15 -29.57 -5.99
N LYS A 207 13.89 -30.09 -5.00
CA LYS A 207 14.82 -31.21 -5.21
C LYS A 207 14.09 -32.47 -5.69
N GLN A 208 12.98 -32.83 -5.04
CA GLN A 208 12.15 -33.98 -5.44
C GLN A 208 11.65 -33.85 -6.89
N ARG A 209 11.14 -32.68 -7.27
CA ARG A 209 10.70 -32.42 -8.65
C ARG A 209 11.82 -32.49 -9.68
N VAL A 210 13.04 -32.07 -9.32
CA VAL A 210 14.21 -32.18 -10.20
C VAL A 210 14.62 -33.65 -10.35
N SER A 211 14.70 -34.42 -9.26
CA SER A 211 15.02 -35.85 -9.34
C SER A 211 13.96 -36.68 -10.07
N GLU A 212 12.68 -36.33 -9.94
CA GLU A 212 11.59 -36.96 -10.70
C GLU A 212 11.65 -36.62 -12.20
N ALA A 213 12.11 -35.41 -12.55
CA ALA A 213 12.28 -34.97 -13.93
C ALA A 213 13.56 -35.51 -14.59
N GLU A 214 14.61 -35.81 -13.82
CA GLU A 214 15.86 -36.42 -14.31
C GLU A 214 15.81 -37.96 -14.38
N GLY A 215 14.85 -38.57 -13.69
CA GLY A 215 14.63 -40.03 -13.69
C GLY A 215 13.59 -40.53 -14.71
N GLN A 216 13.07 -39.66 -15.57
CA GLN A 216 12.18 -39.96 -16.71
C GLN A 216 12.93 -39.74 -18.02
#